data_AF-A0A947EUC7-F1
#
_entry.id   AF-A0A947EUC7-F1
#
_cell.length_a   1.000
_cell.length_b   1.000
_cell.length_c   1.000
_cell.angle_alpha   90.00
_cell.angle_beta   90.00
_cell.angle_gamma   90.00
#
_symmetry.space_group_name_H-M   'P 1'
#
loop_
_entity.id
_entity.type
_entity.pdbx_description
1 polymer ?
#
loop_
_entity_poly.entity_id
_entity_poly.type
_entity_poly.pdbx_seq_one_letter_code
_entity_poly.pdbx_strand_id
1 'polypeptide(L)' 'MNIHNAQEAVDEWIRNHGVRYFNELTNMAQLTEEVGEVARIIARRYGEQSEKESDKE' A
#
# COMPACT_ATOMS: atom_id res chain seq x y z
N MET A 1 -9.09 -13.44 11.29
CA MET A 1 -9.35 -12.23 10.48
C MET A 1 -9.91 -12.69 9.15
N ASN A 2 -11.13 -12.27 8.81
CA ASN A 2 -11.71 -12.49 7.48
C ASN A 2 -11.73 -11.14 6.71
N ILE A 3 -12.10 -11.15 5.44
CA ILE A 3 -12.11 -9.93 4.63
C ILE A 3 -13.05 -8.86 5.20
N HIS A 4 -14.18 -9.28 5.78
CA HIS A 4 -15.16 -8.37 6.35
C HIS A 4 -14.59 -7.61 7.56
N ASN A 5 -13.99 -8.33 8.51
CA ASN A 5 -13.35 -7.73 9.68
C ASN A 5 -12.20 -6.79 9.28
N ALA A 6 -11.48 -7.07 8.19
CA ALA A 6 -10.43 -6.19 7.68
C ALA A 6 -11.01 -4.88 7.10
N GLN A 7 -12.13 -4.96 6.38
CA GLN A 7 -12.85 -3.79 5.89
C GLN A 7 -13.36 -2.92 7.05
N GLU A 8 -13.95 -3.53 8.08
CA GLU A 8 -14.41 -2.82 9.28
C GLU A 8 -13.28 -2.11 10.01
N ALA A 9 -12.13 -2.77 10.18
CA ALA A 9 -10.97 -2.18 10.85
C ALA A 9 -10.43 -0.95 10.08
N VAL A 10 -10.38 -1.03 8.75
CA VAL A 10 -9.96 0.10 7.90
C VAL A 10 -10.98 1.24 8.00
N ASP A 11 -12.27 0.94 7.94
CA ASP A 11 -13.32 1.94 8.04
C ASP A 11 -13.33 2.65 9.41
N GLU A 12 -13.18 1.90 10.50
CA GLU A 12 -13.05 2.45 11.85
C GLU A 12 -11.84 3.38 11.95
N TRP A 13 -10.70 2.97 11.39
CA TRP A 13 -9.50 3.81 11.39
C TRP A 13 -9.71 5.12 10.59
N ILE A 14 -10.32 5.05 9.40
CA ILE A 14 -10.60 6.23 8.58
C ILE A 14 -11.58 7.17 9.27
N ARG A 15 -12.57 6.66 10.01
CA ARG A 15 -13.51 7.50 10.76
C ARG A 15 -12.87 8.16 11.98
N ASN A 16 -11.97 7.46 12.67
CA ASN A 16 -11.37 7.94 13.92
C ASN A 16 -10.15 8.84 13.69
N HIS A 17 -9.35 8.56 12.65
CA HIS A 17 -8.07 9.22 12.39
C HIS A 17 -7.99 9.83 10.98
N GLY A 18 -8.69 9.26 10.01
CA GLY A 18 -8.81 9.82 8.69
C GLY A 18 -9.71 11.05 8.68
N VAL A 19 -9.50 11.93 7.70
CA VAL A 19 -10.41 13.07 7.48
C VAL A 19 -11.67 12.60 6.74
N ARG A 20 -11.50 11.75 5.72
CA ARG A 20 -12.55 11.14 4.88
C ARG A 20 -11.94 10.12 3.93
N TYR A 21 -12.79 9.35 3.26
CA TYR A 21 -12.39 8.61 2.06
C TYR A 21 -12.00 9.58 0.93
N PHE A 22 -10.95 9.20 0.21
CA PHE A 22 -10.59 9.85 -1.05
C PHE A 22 -11.66 9.58 -2.12
N ASN A 23 -11.75 10.49 -3.09
CA ASN A 23 -12.50 10.19 -4.31
C ASN A 23 -11.78 9.08 -5.10
N GLU A 24 -12.47 8.52 -6.07
CA GLU A 24 -12.03 7.35 -6.83
C GLU A 24 -10.71 7.62 -7.58
N LEU A 25 -10.54 8.81 -8.16
CA LEU A 25 -9.33 9.17 -8.90
C LEU A 25 -8.12 9.34 -7.97
N THR A 26 -8.30 10.00 -6.83
CA THR A 26 -7.26 10.13 -5.82
C THR A 26 -6.91 8.77 -5.22
N ASN A 27 -7.90 7.92 -4.94
CA ASN A 27 -7.68 6.57 -4.44
C ASN A 27 -6.93 5.70 -5.47
N MET A 28 -7.21 5.88 -6.77
CA MET A 28 -6.47 5.21 -7.85
C MET A 28 -5.00 5.66 -7.92
N ALA A 29 -4.75 6.96 -7.74
CA ALA A 29 -3.37 7.48 -7.69
C ALA A 29 -2.59 6.90 -6.52
N GLN A 30 -3.18 6.88 -5.32
CA GLN A 30 -2.59 6.26 -4.12
C GLN A 30 -2.33 4.76 -4.33
N LEU A 31 -3.29 4.02 -4.89
CA LEU A 31 -3.09 2.61 -5.20
C LEU A 31 -1.91 2.39 -6.18
N THR A 32 -1.80 3.24 -7.21
CA THR A 32 -0.72 3.14 -8.19
C THR A 32 0.65 3.42 -7.57
N GLU A 33 0.72 4.40 -6.67
CA GLU A 33 1.93 4.75 -5.91
C GLU A 33 2.42 3.56 -5.08
N GLU A 34 1.55 2.98 -4.25
CA GLU A 34 1.87 1.83 -3.39
C GLU A 34 2.26 0.58 -4.20
N VAL A 35 1.57 0.33 -5.32
CA VAL A 35 1.94 -0.77 -6.23
C VAL A 35 3.32 -0.54 -6.85
N GLY A 36 3.69 0.71 -7.13
CA GLY A 36 5.03 1.08 -7.59
C GLY A 36 6.11 0.75 -6.56
N GLU A 37 5.84 0.97 -5.27
CA GLU A 37 6.76 0.58 -4.19
C GLU A 37 6.94 -0.93 -4.09
N VAL A 38 5.84 -1.68 -4.15
CA VAL A 38 5.87 -3.15 -4.17
C VAL A 38 6.65 -3.65 -5.39
N ALA A 39 6.42 -3.07 -6.56
CA ALA A 39 7.14 -3.41 -7.78
C ALA A 39 8.65 -3.15 -7.66
N ARG A 40 9.04 -2.04 -7.01
CA ARG A 40 10.45 -1.74 -6.71
C ARG A 40 11.11 -2.81 -5.84
N ILE A 41 10.43 -3.27 -4.79
CA ILE A 41 10.96 -4.34 -3.93
C ILE A 41 11.09 -5.65 -4.72
N ILE A 42 10.07 -6.00 -5.51
CA ILE A 42 10.08 -7.21 -6.33
C ILE A 42 11.23 -7.17 -7.34
N ALA A 43 11.43 -6.04 -8.03
CA ALA A 43 12.49 -5.89 -9.03
C ALA A 43 13.89 -6.06 -8.44
N ARG A 44 14.09 -5.66 -7.17
CA ARG A 44 15.37 -5.81 -6.46
C ARG A 44 15.60 -7.21 -5.89
N ARG A 45 14.58 -7.79 -5.25
CA ARG A 45 14.70 -9.09 -4.55
C ARG A 45 14.62 -10.29 -5.51
N TYR A 46 13.82 -10.16 -6.57
CA TYR A 46 13.51 -11.27 -7.47
C TYR A 46 13.80 -10.97 -8.94
N GLY A 47 14.11 -9.71 -9.28
CA GLY A 47 14.50 -9.29 -10.62
C GLY A 47 16.01 -9.12 -10.77
N GLU A 48 16.42 -8.46 -11.85
CA GLU A 48 17.83 -8.25 -12.20
C GLU A 48 18.41 -6.94 -11.62
N GLN A 49 17.60 -6.16 -10.88
CA GLN A 49 18.07 -4.91 -10.29
C GLN A 49 18.89 -5.20 -9.03
N SER A 50 20.09 -4.62 -8.92
CA SER A 50 20.92 -4.79 -7.72
C SER A 50 20.21 -4.29 -6.46
N GLU A 51 20.26 -5.10 -5.40
CA GLU A 51 19.80 -4.70 -4.08
C GLU A 51 20.63 -3.54 -3.55
N LYS A 52 19.97 -2.55 -2.95
CA LYS A 52 20.65 -1.57 -2.10
C LYS A 52 20.64 -2.10 -0.67
N GLU A 53 21.68 -1.81 0.11
CA GLU A 53 21.76 -2.19 1.53
C GLU A 53 20.52 -1.74 2.34
N SER A 54 19.89 -0.63 1.94
CA SER A 54 18.67 -0.12 2.58
C SER A 54 17.42 -0.97 2.38
N ASP A 55 17.43 -1.99 1.52
CA ASP A 55 16.25 -2.84 1.25
C ASP A 55 16.34 -4.24 1.89
N LYS A 56 17.40 -4.51 2.66
CA LYS A 56 17.68 -5.80 3.30
C LYS A 56 16.97 -6.02 4.64
N GLU A 57 16.18 -5.05 5.09
CA GLU A 57 15.30 -5.20 6.28
C GLU A 57 14.00 -5.97 5.96
#